data_AF-M5BYU1-F1
#
_entry.id   AF-M5BYU1-F1
#
_cell.length_a   1.000
_cell.length_b   1.000
_cell.length_c   1.000
_cell.angle_alpha   90.00
_cell.angle_beta   90.00
_cell.angle_gamma   90.00
#
_symmetry.space_group_name_H-M   'P 1'
#
loop_
_entity.id
_entity.type
_entity.pdbx_description
1 polymer ?
#
loop_
_entity_poly.entity_id
_entity_poly.type
_entity_poly.pdbx_seq_one_letter_code
_entity_poly.pdbx_strand_id
1 'polypeptide(L)'
;MYTRILYLSALVSLVAAHGTIVAIKGANGITRRRYGHRPRHSSRWDSRQAFPDTSVIRDREIESGKVGACGRTSQKGAIDMAAEMEAAASNGIPSATASGEIQMTLHQVNQDGAG
;
A
#
# COMPACT_ATOMS: atom_id res chain seq x y z
N MET A 1 26.49 -32.82 -10.24
CA MET A 1 26.12 -32.00 -9.07
C MET A 1 25.80 -30.55 -9.42
N TYR A 2 26.50 -29.92 -10.37
CA TYR A 2 26.24 -28.52 -10.78
C TYR A 2 24.87 -28.24 -11.40
N THR A 3 24.30 -29.19 -12.15
CA THR A 3 22.99 -29.01 -12.81
C THR A 3 21.84 -28.86 -11.80
N ARG A 4 21.90 -29.55 -10.65
CA ARG A 4 20.90 -29.42 -9.58
C ARG A 4 20.95 -28.05 -8.88
N ILE A 5 22.12 -27.42 -8.83
CA ILE A 5 22.32 -26.10 -8.22
C ILE A 5 21.71 -25.01 -9.10
N LEU A 6 21.83 -25.13 -10.43
CA LEU A 6 21.19 -24.23 -11.41
C LEU A 6 19.65 -24.25 -11.35
N TYR A 7 19.04 -25.43 -11.16
CA TYR A 7 17.58 -25.52 -10.97
C TYR A 7 17.11 -24.92 -9.63
N LEU A 8 17.93 -24.97 -8.57
CA LEU A 8 17.62 -24.33 -7.29
C LEU A 8 17.69 -22.79 -7.37
N SER A 9 18.61 -22.21 -8.14
CA SER A 9 18.71 -20.75 -8.27
C SER A 9 17.51 -20.11 -8.99
N ALA A 10 16.85 -20.84 -9.88
CA ALA A 10 15.65 -20.36 -10.58
C ALA A 10 14.42 -20.26 -9.67
N LEU A 11 14.42 -20.95 -8.52
CA LEU A 11 13.37 -20.80 -7.52
C LEU A 11 13.57 -19.54 -6.68
N VAL A 12 14.77 -18.96 -6.61
CA VAL A 12 15.07 -17.78 -5.77
C VAL A 12 14.50 -16.47 -6.34
N SER A 13 14.01 -16.45 -7.58
CA SER A 13 13.22 -15.32 -8.12
C SER A 13 11.79 -15.21 -7.55
N LEU A 14 11.55 -15.80 -6.37
CA LEU A 14 10.30 -15.77 -5.62
C LEU A 14 9.87 -14.32 -5.28
N VAL A 15 8.96 -13.80 -6.11
CA VAL A 15 7.80 -12.96 -5.75
C VAL A 15 8.12 -11.66 -4.99
N ALA A 16 8.53 -10.62 -5.71
CA ALA A 16 8.40 -9.23 -5.27
C ALA A 16 7.02 -8.67 -5.67
N ALA A 17 5.94 -9.27 -5.15
CA ALA A 17 4.59 -8.72 -5.32
C ALA A 17 4.42 -7.49 -4.41
N HIS A 18 3.80 -6.43 -4.92
CA HIS A 18 3.44 -5.26 -4.12
C HIS A 18 1.93 -5.26 -3.88
N GLY A 19 1.54 -5.18 -2.61
CA GLY A 19 0.15 -5.05 -2.19
C GLY A 19 -0.12 -3.68 -1.59
N THR A 20 -1.23 -3.04 -1.96
CA THR A 20 -1.74 -1.85 -1.29
C THR A 20 -3.19 -2.06 -0.87
N ILE A 21 -3.51 -1.75 0.39
CA ILE A 21 -4.89 -1.80 0.89
C ILE A 21 -5.66 -0.61 0.31
N VAL A 22 -6.71 -0.90 -0.47
CA VAL A 22 -7.53 0.12 -1.15
C VAL A 22 -8.88 0.33 -0.48
N ALA A 23 -9.33 -0.60 0.36
CA ALA A 23 -10.51 -0.42 1.19
C ALA A 23 -10.43 -1.27 2.46
N ILE A 24 -10.97 -0.74 3.55
CA ILE A 24 -11.17 -1.42 4.83
C ILE A 24 -12.63 -1.16 5.18
N LYS A 25 -13.42 -2.22 5.29
CA LYS A 25 -14.84 -2.17 5.62
C LYS A 25 -15.02 -2.58 7.08
N GLY A 26 -15.52 -1.64 7.87
CA GLY A 26 -15.76 -1.83 9.29
C GLY A 26 -17.13 -2.43 9.57
N ALA A 27 -17.24 -3.15 10.69
CA ALA A 27 -18.52 -3.65 11.19
C ALA A 27 -19.49 -2.51 11.58
N ASN A 28 -18.95 -1.34 11.91
CA ASN A 28 -19.69 -0.09 12.13
C ASN A 28 -20.21 0.58 10.84
N GLY A 29 -20.12 -0.08 9.69
CA GLY A 29 -20.59 0.45 8.40
C GLY A 29 -19.65 1.47 7.75
N ILE A 30 -18.58 1.88 8.43
CA ILE A 30 -17.59 2.82 7.90
C ILE A 30 -16.64 2.09 6.96
N THR A 31 -16.51 2.59 5.73
CA THR A 31 -15.51 2.10 4.77
C THR A 31 -14.47 3.18 4.51
N ARG A 32 -13.19 2.86 4.69
CA ARG A 32 -12.08 3.81 4.52
C ARG A 32 -10.94 3.20 3.72
N ARG A 33 -10.17 4.04 3.03
CA ARG A 33 -8.89 3.67 2.40
C ARG A 33 -7.75 3.79 3.42
N ARG A 34 -6.60 3.16 3.13
CA ARG A 34 -5.38 3.38 3.92
C ARG A 34 -4.94 4.85 3.85
N TYR A 35 -4.25 5.32 4.87
CA TYR A 35 -3.67 6.67 4.87
C TYR A 35 -2.65 6.83 3.74
N GLY A 36 -2.60 8.03 3.16
CA GLY A 36 -1.70 8.32 2.05
C GLY A 36 -2.16 7.81 0.68
N HIS A 37 -3.31 7.12 0.60
CA HIS A 37 -3.89 6.68 -0.66
C HIS A 37 -4.67 7.80 -1.35
N ARG A 38 -4.52 7.90 -2.68
CA ARG A 38 -5.27 8.87 -3.49
C ARG A 38 -6.05 8.12 -4.57
N PRO A 39 -7.39 8.26 -4.64
CA PRO A 39 -8.19 7.60 -5.67
C PRO A 39 -7.64 7.94 -7.07
N ARG A 40 -7.43 6.93 -7.91
CA ARG A 40 -7.10 7.15 -9.32
C ARG A 40 -8.33 7.68 -10.04
N HIS A 41 -8.14 8.73 -10.83
CA HIS A 41 -9.21 9.30 -11.67
C HIS A 41 -9.27 8.68 -13.07
N SER A 42 -8.33 7.78 -13.44
CA SER A 42 -8.32 7.11 -14.74
C SER A 42 -8.08 5.60 -14.64
N SER A 43 -8.78 4.86 -15.50
CA SER A 43 -8.84 3.40 -15.64
C SER A 43 -7.67 2.80 -16.42
N ARG A 44 -6.62 3.57 -16.74
CA ARG A 44 -5.46 3.06 -17.47
C ARG A 44 -4.38 2.60 -16.51
N TRP A 45 -4.34 1.29 -16.31
CA TRP A 45 -3.18 0.56 -15.83
C TRP A 45 -2.06 0.62 -16.88
N ASP A 46 -1.42 1.77 -17.04
CA ASP A 46 -0.12 1.81 -17.70
C ASP A 46 0.88 1.14 -16.75
N SER A 47 1.48 0.06 -17.20
CA SER A 47 2.47 -0.77 -16.49
C SER A 47 3.65 0.05 -15.94
N ARG A 48 3.87 1.27 -16.44
CA ARG A 48 4.87 2.24 -15.93
C ARG A 48 4.46 2.93 -14.61
N GLN A 49 3.20 2.81 -14.18
CA GLN A 49 2.63 3.43 -12.98
C GLN A 49 1.96 2.38 -12.08
N ALA A 50 2.55 1.20 -11.96
CA ALA A 50 1.94 0.10 -11.21
C ALA A 50 1.95 0.31 -9.68
N PHE A 51 2.71 1.28 -9.15
CA PHE A 51 2.89 1.47 -7.69
C PHE A 51 2.75 2.91 -7.13
N PRO A 52 2.01 3.87 -7.73
CA PRO A 52 1.96 5.24 -7.23
C PRO A 52 1.27 5.36 -5.87
N ASP A 53 0.50 4.35 -5.49
CA ASP A 53 -0.19 4.24 -4.22
C ASP A 53 0.65 3.64 -3.10
N THR A 54 1.83 3.07 -3.39
CA THR A 54 2.71 2.44 -2.39
C THR A 54 3.53 3.49 -1.64
N SER A 55 3.71 3.29 -0.33
CA SER A 55 4.53 4.17 0.50
C SER A 55 6.01 3.88 0.28
N VAL A 56 6.75 4.92 -0.08
CA VAL A 56 8.21 4.92 -0.16
C VAL A 56 8.73 5.65 1.06
N ILE A 57 9.43 4.91 1.92
CA ILE A 57 10.05 5.40 3.15
C ILE A 57 11.55 5.34 2.95
N ARG A 58 12.24 6.47 3.15
CA ARG A 58 13.70 6.55 2.99
C ARG A 58 14.26 7.37 4.14
N ASP A 59 15.22 6.83 4.86
CA ASP A 59 15.83 7.48 6.02
C ASP A 59 16.39 8.85 5.66
N ARG A 60 17.13 8.96 4.55
CA ARG A 60 17.62 10.26 4.03
C ARG A 60 16.51 11.31 3.84
N GLU A 61 15.29 10.90 3.45
CA GLU A 61 14.17 11.81 3.22
C GLU A 61 13.55 12.25 4.56
N ILE A 62 13.53 11.35 5.56
CA ILE A 62 13.10 11.62 6.94
C ILE A 62 14.11 12.53 7.64
N GLU A 63 15.40 12.19 7.61
CA GLU A 63 16.50 12.96 8.22
C GLU A 63 16.57 14.39 7.65
N SER A 64 16.31 14.55 6.35
CA SER A 64 16.27 15.88 5.71
C SER A 64 15.00 16.68 6.02
N GLY A 65 14.03 16.12 6.74
CA GLY A 65 12.75 16.75 7.04
C GLY A 65 11.77 16.86 5.86
N LYS A 66 12.09 16.26 4.71
CA LYS A 66 11.23 16.31 3.50
C LYS A 66 9.96 15.48 3.64
N VAL A 67 9.98 14.44 4.45
CA VAL A 67 8.83 13.56 4.73
C VAL A 67 8.82 13.16 6.20
N GLY A 68 7.65 12.78 6.72
CA GLY A 68 7.53 12.16 8.05
C GLY A 68 7.87 10.67 8.04
N ALA A 69 7.70 10.00 9.17
CA ALA A 69 8.01 8.58 9.35
C ALA A 69 7.27 7.64 8.38
N CYS A 70 6.08 8.03 7.90
CA CYS A 70 5.31 7.26 6.92
C CYS A 70 5.73 7.52 5.47
N GLY A 71 6.74 8.37 5.24
CA GLY A 71 7.30 8.65 3.93
C GLY A 71 6.33 9.37 3.00
N ARG A 72 6.34 8.95 1.73
CA ARG A 72 5.52 9.54 0.66
C ARG A 72 4.96 8.48 -0.28
N THR A 73 3.90 8.81 -1.00
CA THR A 73 3.46 8.03 -2.18
C THR A 73 3.75 8.83 -3.45
N SER A 74 3.95 8.17 -4.59
CA SER A 74 4.21 8.89 -5.84
C SER A 74 2.99 9.71 -6.28
N GLN A 75 1.78 9.32 -5.86
CA GLN A 75 0.54 10.02 -6.23
C GLN A 75 0.16 11.18 -5.30
N LYS A 76 0.43 11.05 -4.00
CA LYS A 76 0.05 12.02 -2.98
C LYS A 76 1.22 12.93 -2.56
N GLY A 77 2.46 12.48 -2.71
CA GLY A 77 3.62 13.12 -2.10
C GLY A 77 3.74 12.72 -0.63
N ALA A 78 4.33 13.60 0.19
CA ALA A 78 4.52 13.36 1.63
C ALA A 78 3.19 13.00 2.31
N ILE A 79 3.21 11.96 3.14
CA ILE A 79 2.01 11.53 3.88
C ILE A 79 1.92 12.38 5.14
N ASP A 80 0.95 13.30 5.17
CA ASP A 80 0.56 14.01 6.39
C ASP A 80 -0.34 13.12 7.25
N MET A 81 0.27 12.45 8.23
CA MET A 81 -0.45 11.56 9.15
C MET A 81 -1.30 12.31 10.17
N ALA A 82 -0.92 13.54 10.53
CA ALA A 82 -1.68 14.33 11.50
C ALA A 82 -3.03 14.72 10.89
N ALA A 83 -3.02 15.28 9.68
CA ALA A 83 -4.24 15.65 8.96
C ALA A 83 -5.14 14.43 8.66
N GLU A 84 -4.54 13.30 8.28
CA GLU A 84 -5.28 12.06 8.00
C GLU A 84 -5.94 11.47 9.25
N MET A 85 -5.26 11.53 10.40
CA MET A 85 -5.78 11.07 11.68
C MET A 85 -6.84 12.01 12.23
N GLU A 86 -6.67 13.33 12.07
CA GLU A 86 -7.69 14.32 12.42
C GLU A 86 -8.96 14.13 11.59
N ALA A 87 -8.82 13.95 10.27
CA ALA A 87 -9.93 13.57 9.41
C ALA A 87 -10.54 12.21 9.81
N ALA A 88 -9.77 11.32 10.44
CA ALA A 88 -10.26 10.06 10.97
C ALA A 88 -11.01 10.19 12.28
N ALA A 89 -10.58 11.06 13.17
CA ALA A 89 -11.32 11.39 14.38
C ALA A 89 -12.70 12.00 14.04
N SER A 90 -12.76 12.87 13.02
CA SER A 90 -14.01 13.54 12.62
C SER A 90 -14.97 12.66 11.81
N ASN A 91 -14.45 11.81 10.92
CA ASN A 91 -15.29 10.99 10.01
C ASN A 91 -15.40 9.52 10.44
N GLY A 92 -14.75 9.14 11.54
CA GLY A 92 -14.69 7.78 12.04
C GLY A 92 -13.70 6.86 11.32
N ILE A 93 -13.45 5.72 11.95
CA ILE A 93 -12.57 4.65 11.46
C ILE A 93 -13.33 3.31 11.37
N PRO A 94 -12.99 2.44 10.40
CA PRO A 94 -13.54 1.09 10.34
C PRO A 94 -13.29 0.31 11.64
N SER A 95 -14.34 -0.27 12.22
CA SER A 95 -14.21 -1.15 13.40
C SER A 95 -14.05 -2.62 13.01
N ALA A 96 -13.37 -3.39 13.86
CA ALA A 96 -13.40 -4.84 13.76
C ALA A 96 -14.81 -5.40 14.08
N THR A 97 -15.08 -6.64 13.68
CA THR A 97 -16.27 -7.39 14.10
C THR A 97 -16.21 -7.75 15.59
N ALA A 98 -17.32 -8.23 16.16
CA ALA A 98 -17.33 -8.74 17.54
C ALA A 98 -16.38 -9.94 17.74
N SER A 99 -16.05 -10.68 16.68
CA SER A 99 -15.04 -11.74 16.67
C SER A 99 -13.61 -11.24 16.43
N GLY A 100 -13.40 -9.93 16.25
CA GLY A 100 -12.08 -9.34 16.04
C GLY A 100 -11.60 -9.34 14.57
N GLU A 101 -12.47 -9.60 13.60
CA GLU A 101 -12.11 -9.66 12.18
C GLU A 101 -12.22 -8.29 11.49
N ILE A 102 -11.41 -8.09 10.45
CA ILE A 102 -11.42 -6.89 9.61
C ILE A 102 -11.52 -7.31 8.15
N GLN A 103 -12.49 -6.77 7.42
CA GLN A 103 -12.59 -6.97 5.98
C GLN A 103 -11.78 -5.90 5.24
N MET A 104 -10.85 -6.33 4.39
CA MET A 104 -10.04 -5.41 3.58
C MET A 104 -9.93 -5.87 2.13
N THR A 105 -9.86 -4.89 1.23
CA THR A 105 -9.55 -5.10 -0.18
C THR A 105 -8.09 -4.74 -0.42
N LEU A 106 -7.32 -5.74 -0.82
CA LEU A 106 -5.93 -5.60 -1.23
C LEU A 106 -5.87 -5.50 -2.75
N HIS A 107 -5.17 -4.49 -3.25
CA HIS A 107 -4.75 -4.44 -4.65
C HIS A 107 -3.32 -4.98 -4.72
N GLN A 108 -3.18 -6.20 -5.21
CA GLN A 108 -1.90 -6.84 -5.50
C GLN A 108 -1.54 -6.60 -6.95
N VAL A 109 -0.28 -6.28 -7.19
CA VAL A 109 0.30 -6.20 -8.53
C VAL A 109 1.41 -7.23 -8.61
N ASN A 110 1.35 -8.11 -9.62
CA ASN A 110 2.39 -9.09 -9.86
C ASN A 110 3.62 -8.42 -10.50
N GLN A 111 4.77 -9.11 -10.47
CA GLN A 111 6.06 -8.57 -10.93
C GLN A 111 6.04 -8.13 -12.40
N ASP A 112 5.19 -8.76 -13.23
CA ASP A 112 4.98 -8.46 -14.65
C ASP A 112 4.01 -7.29 -14.90
N GLY A 113 3.47 -6.68 -13.85
CA GLY A 113 2.47 -5.62 -13.95
C GLY A 113 1.08 -6.14 -14.34
N ALA A 114 0.88 -7.46 -14.40
CA ALA A 114 -0.46 -8.05 -14.47
C ALA A 114 -1.07 -8.07 -13.07
N GLY A 115 -2.33 -7.62 -12.97
CA GLY A 115 -3.14 -7.71 -11.75
C GLY A 115 -3.76 -9.09 -11.61
#